data_AF-A0A846TSJ2-F1
#
_entry.id   AF-A0A846TSJ2-F1
#
_cell.length_a   1.000
_cell.length_b   1.000
_cell.length_c   1.000
_cell.angle_alpha   90.00
_cell.angle_beta   90.00
_cell.angle_gamma   90.00
#
_symmetry.space_group_name_H-M   'P 1'
#
loop_
_entity.id
_entity.type
_entity.pdbx_description
1 polymer ?
#
loop_
_entity_poly.entity_id
_entity_poly.type
_entity_poly.pdbx_seq_one_letter_code
_entity_poly.pdbx_strand_id
1 'polypeptide(L)'
;MYLNADNDNIDLLRDFLGISHWESVVAIIIFFAIITALSIFIKKTKIKFPIRIFIGLSLGLVFGISIQAITGFNNNNITNPILPGNVDPPVDNPNYIEWAGQTARWVELIKNIFITGITMLTVPIVFLAIARISAKKLAATNKLVKMSISGIAILLVNVAVAFCIAFGLGMVFKIGQNFQLSAEGSYDKTSTIGLPALIAGYIPNSFIGIFTQFLIIPVIILGALVGYAIKKLTKRNEAQMDKARNSLEIMWKIIISILTMFIKIMPFAVMSMLASAIINQPIARLGDIGIIIGVAYLALVITFIWHLLTLYLFGVNPWEWLKKAQRPIVTGFTSQSSNAALPIALDSLKNDLKVEEEVSDTIMPLSTTIGLSGCAGVQAGIILSFLWFSVINQGDFPQWTIALLFINGLIITLIASLGIAGVPGTAAVVTAGVLGGLGFGGYYASVYGIIGALDGLFDMGRTAVNISGGLQATSIVARQNDMIDDDKLNLKNYPFKPLYLLNKKYGKKIEKRKAKQKSINDLRSEYQVKINEIKLKNNEHKTVEIKKLKLELRNKIKVIKTNKK
;
A
#
# COMPACT_ATOMS: atom_id res chain seq x y z
N MET A 1 4.33 1.48 -42.66
CA MET A 1 3.13 1.37 -43.52
C MET A 1 3.17 -0.02 -44.12
N TYR A 2 2.59 -1.00 -43.42
CA TYR A 2 2.32 -2.34 -43.95
C TYR A 2 0.84 -2.60 -43.65
N LEU A 3 0.01 -2.22 -44.61
CA LEU A 3 -1.36 -2.67 -44.74
C LEU A 3 -1.28 -3.94 -45.59
N ASN A 4 -1.23 -5.10 -44.95
CA ASN A 4 -1.51 -6.38 -45.60
C ASN A 4 -1.95 -7.36 -44.51
N ALA A 5 -3.26 -7.56 -44.43
CA ALA A 5 -3.87 -8.76 -43.89
C ALA A 5 -5.21 -8.93 -44.62
N ASP A 6 -5.22 -9.78 -45.64
CA ASP A 6 -6.45 -10.43 -46.09
C ASP A 6 -6.98 -11.28 -44.93
N ASN A 7 -8.29 -11.20 -44.69
CA ASN A 7 -9.10 -11.79 -43.60
C ASN A 7 -9.08 -11.06 -42.25
N ASP A 8 -9.64 -9.85 -42.22
CA ASP A 8 -10.82 -9.50 -41.43
C ASP A 8 -11.09 -8.00 -41.68
N ASN A 9 -12.32 -7.62 -42.02
CA ASN A 9 -12.67 -6.22 -42.31
C ASN A 9 -12.48 -5.36 -41.05
N ILE A 10 -11.29 -4.78 -40.89
CA ILE A 10 -11.01 -3.73 -39.90
C ILE A 10 -11.82 -2.50 -40.33
N ASP A 11 -12.93 -2.26 -39.64
CA ASP A 11 -13.77 -1.11 -39.90
C ASP A 11 -13.11 0.13 -39.28
N LEU A 12 -12.83 1.15 -40.10
CA LEU A 12 -12.13 2.36 -39.66
C LEU A 12 -12.90 3.10 -38.54
N LEU A 13 -14.24 3.15 -38.63
CA LEU A 13 -15.05 3.86 -37.65
C LEU A 13 -15.19 3.03 -36.37
N ARG A 14 -15.36 1.71 -36.48
CA ARG A 14 -15.53 0.82 -35.32
C ARG A 14 -14.22 0.50 -34.61
N ASP A 15 -13.24 0.02 -35.36
CA ASP A 15 -12.03 -0.64 -34.83
C ASP A 15 -10.89 0.36 -34.62
N PHE A 16 -10.74 1.34 -35.53
CA PHE A 16 -9.68 2.36 -35.40
C PHE A 16 -10.13 3.60 -34.61
N LEU A 17 -11.25 4.22 -34.99
CA LEU A 17 -11.72 5.44 -34.35
C LEU A 17 -12.62 5.18 -33.14
N GLY A 18 -13.28 4.02 -33.06
CA GLY A 18 -14.22 3.70 -31.99
C GLY A 18 -15.39 4.68 -31.93
N ILE A 19 -16.00 5.01 -33.07
CA ILE A 19 -17.13 5.94 -33.24
C ILE A 19 -18.12 5.45 -34.31
N SER A 20 -18.30 4.14 -34.49
CA SER A 20 -19.21 3.60 -35.51
C SER A 20 -20.68 3.95 -35.29
N HIS A 21 -21.05 4.36 -34.07
CA HIS A 21 -22.41 4.72 -33.68
C HIS A 21 -22.52 6.21 -33.35
N TRP A 22 -23.65 6.85 -33.69
CA TRP A 22 -23.84 8.29 -33.41
C TRP A 22 -23.96 8.56 -31.90
N GLU A 23 -24.50 7.60 -31.13
CA GLU A 23 -24.60 7.65 -29.68
C GLU A 23 -23.22 7.78 -29.03
N SER A 24 -22.22 7.04 -29.54
CA SER A 24 -20.85 7.13 -29.03
C SER A 24 -20.24 8.50 -29.33
N VAL A 25 -20.42 9.02 -30.55
CA VAL A 25 -19.95 10.38 -30.92
C VAL A 25 -20.54 11.43 -29.98
N VAL A 26 -21.85 11.41 -29.76
CA VAL A 26 -22.54 12.37 -28.87
C VAL A 26 -22.03 12.25 -27.43
N ALA A 27 -21.94 11.03 -26.90
CA ALA A 27 -21.46 10.80 -25.54
C ALA A 27 -20.00 11.27 -25.36
N ILE A 28 -19.13 11.03 -26.35
CA ILE A 28 -17.74 11.47 -26.37
C ILE A 28 -17.66 13.01 -26.36
N ILE A 29 -18.43 13.69 -27.23
CA ILE A 29 -18.46 15.15 -27.29
C ILE A 29 -18.91 15.73 -25.94
N ILE A 30 -19.98 15.18 -25.36
CA ILE A 30 -20.49 15.61 -24.04
C ILE A 30 -19.41 15.42 -22.97
N PHE A 31 -18.73 14.27 -22.94
CA PHE A 31 -17.68 14.00 -21.97
C PHE A 31 -16.53 15.03 -22.05
N PHE A 32 -16.02 15.30 -23.25
CA PHE A 32 -14.96 16.29 -23.45
C PHE A 32 -15.43 17.73 -23.21
N ALA A 33 -16.70 18.04 -23.49
CA ALA A 33 -17.30 19.31 -23.14
C ALA A 33 -17.36 19.52 -21.61
N ILE A 34 -17.75 18.50 -20.84
CA ILE A 34 -17.76 18.55 -19.37
C ILE A 34 -16.33 18.74 -18.83
N ILE A 35 -15.33 18.02 -19.37
CA ILE A 35 -13.92 18.21 -18.99
C ILE A 35 -13.46 19.65 -19.27
N THR A 36 -13.80 20.19 -20.44
CA THR A 36 -13.45 21.56 -20.83
C THR A 36 -14.12 22.59 -19.92
N ALA A 37 -15.41 22.42 -19.64
CA ALA A 37 -16.17 23.26 -18.72
C ALA A 37 -15.57 23.21 -17.30
N LEU A 38 -15.24 22.01 -16.80
CA LEU A 38 -14.58 21.83 -15.52
C LEU A 38 -13.22 22.53 -15.48
N SER A 39 -12.45 22.46 -16.57
CA SER A 39 -11.14 23.11 -16.68
C SER A 39 -11.25 24.62 -16.61
N ILE A 40 -12.21 25.21 -17.34
CA ILE A 40 -12.50 26.65 -17.30
C ILE A 40 -13.00 27.06 -15.91
N PHE A 41 -13.90 26.29 -15.33
CA PHE A 41 -14.47 26.53 -14.00
C PHE A 41 -13.39 26.54 -12.91
N ILE A 42 -12.51 25.54 -12.89
CA ILE A 42 -11.40 25.43 -11.94
C ILE A 42 -10.45 26.64 -12.06
N LYS A 43 -10.14 27.07 -13.29
CA LYS A 43 -9.27 28.23 -13.54
C LYS A 43 -9.89 29.53 -13.02
N LYS A 44 -11.21 29.70 -13.16
CA LYS A 44 -11.92 30.93 -12.75
C LYS A 44 -12.17 31.03 -11.24
N THR A 45 -12.45 29.92 -10.56
CA THR A 45 -13.05 29.95 -9.21
C THR A 45 -12.07 29.83 -8.05
N LYS A 46 -10.75 29.65 -8.31
CA LYS A 46 -9.69 29.48 -7.27
C LYS A 46 -10.05 28.49 -6.14
N ILE A 47 -10.92 27.53 -6.41
CA ILE A 47 -11.40 26.54 -5.43
C ILE A 47 -10.22 25.70 -4.90
N LYS A 48 -10.28 25.27 -3.63
CA LYS A 48 -9.26 24.39 -3.03
C LYS A 48 -9.15 23.07 -3.78
N PHE A 49 -7.93 22.57 -3.94
CA PHE A 49 -7.63 21.38 -4.73
C PHE A 49 -8.51 20.15 -4.40
N PRO A 50 -8.76 19.78 -3.14
CA PRO A 50 -9.58 18.61 -2.83
C PRO A 50 -11.01 18.71 -3.37
N ILE A 51 -11.61 19.91 -3.31
CA ILE A 51 -12.96 20.14 -3.82
C ILE A 51 -13.00 19.93 -5.34
N ARG A 52 -11.92 20.29 -6.06
CA ARG A 52 -11.83 20.03 -7.51
C ARG A 52 -11.89 18.54 -7.82
N ILE A 53 -11.25 17.71 -7.00
CA ILE A 53 -11.28 16.26 -7.14
C ILE A 53 -12.70 15.74 -6.88
N PHE A 54 -13.36 16.18 -5.80
CA PHE A 54 -14.73 15.76 -5.50
C PHE A 54 -15.74 16.17 -6.58
N ILE A 55 -15.55 17.34 -7.20
CA ILE A 55 -16.35 17.75 -8.37
C ILE A 55 -16.10 16.80 -9.54
N GLY A 56 -14.84 16.51 -9.87
CA GLY A 56 -14.49 15.55 -10.92
C GLY A 56 -15.08 14.16 -10.67
N LEU A 57 -14.96 13.66 -9.43
CA LEU A 57 -15.58 12.41 -8.99
C LEU A 57 -17.10 12.44 -9.22
N SER A 58 -17.79 13.47 -8.71
CA SER A 58 -19.25 13.59 -8.85
C SER A 58 -19.69 13.63 -10.31
N LEU A 59 -19.00 14.40 -11.15
CA LEU A 59 -19.27 14.47 -12.59
C LEU A 59 -19.03 13.13 -13.29
N GLY A 60 -17.97 12.41 -12.92
CA GLY A 60 -17.65 11.09 -13.47
C GLY A 60 -18.72 10.07 -13.11
N LEU A 61 -19.17 10.08 -11.85
CA LEU A 61 -20.26 9.23 -11.36
C LEU A 61 -21.56 9.49 -12.12
N VAL A 62 -21.97 10.76 -12.21
CA VAL A 62 -23.20 11.17 -12.90
C VAL A 62 -23.12 10.78 -14.37
N PHE A 63 -22.00 11.02 -15.05
CA PHE A 63 -21.82 10.64 -16.44
C PHE A 63 -21.91 9.12 -16.62
N GLY A 64 -21.19 8.34 -15.82
CA GLY A 64 -21.20 6.88 -15.91
C GLY A 64 -22.59 6.29 -15.64
N ILE A 65 -23.30 6.78 -14.62
CA ILE A 65 -24.67 6.34 -14.31
C ILE A 65 -25.63 6.72 -15.45
N SER A 66 -25.45 7.89 -16.07
CA SER A 66 -26.28 8.31 -17.20
C SER A 66 -26.13 7.37 -18.39
N ILE A 67 -24.90 6.98 -18.73
CA ILE A 67 -24.65 5.96 -19.77
C ILE A 67 -25.32 4.64 -19.42
N GLN A 68 -25.14 4.17 -18.18
CA GLN A 68 -25.77 2.94 -17.68
C GLN A 68 -27.30 2.97 -17.71
N ALA A 69 -27.90 4.12 -17.40
CA ALA A 69 -29.35 4.30 -17.45
C ALA A 69 -29.87 4.26 -18.90
N ILE A 70 -29.14 4.87 -19.85
CA ILE A 70 -29.48 4.84 -21.28
C ILE A 70 -29.34 3.41 -21.84
N THR A 71 -28.34 2.65 -21.37
CA THR A 71 -28.13 1.25 -21.76
C THR A 71 -29.03 0.25 -21.01
N GLY A 72 -29.94 0.73 -20.15
CA GLY A 72 -30.92 -0.09 -19.46
C GLY A 72 -30.38 -0.90 -18.28
N PHE A 73 -29.25 -0.49 -17.69
CA PHE A 73 -28.54 -1.21 -16.63
C PHE A 73 -28.33 -2.68 -16.99
N ASN A 74 -27.53 -2.93 -18.02
CA ASN A 74 -27.32 -4.28 -18.53
C ASN A 74 -26.76 -5.23 -17.46
N ASN A 75 -27.31 -6.45 -17.43
CA ASN A 75 -26.90 -7.52 -16.51
C ASN A 75 -25.54 -8.14 -16.88
N ASN A 76 -24.96 -7.83 -18.03
CA ASN A 76 -23.67 -8.36 -18.49
C ASN A 76 -22.62 -7.26 -18.60
N ASN A 77 -21.33 -7.65 -18.59
CA ASN A 77 -20.24 -6.68 -18.77
C ASN A 77 -20.44 -5.95 -20.09
N ILE A 78 -20.69 -4.63 -20.00
CA ILE A 78 -20.94 -3.77 -21.18
C ILE A 78 -19.65 -3.59 -21.99
N THR A 79 -18.50 -3.85 -21.39
CA THR A 79 -17.17 -3.66 -21.97
C THR A 79 -16.24 -4.82 -21.61
N ASN A 80 -15.39 -5.25 -22.55
CA ASN A 80 -14.25 -6.09 -22.21
C ASN A 80 -13.19 -5.28 -21.44
N PRO A 81 -12.54 -5.84 -20.41
CA PRO A 81 -11.31 -5.26 -19.90
C PRO A 81 -10.25 -5.36 -21.01
N ILE A 82 -9.95 -4.24 -21.66
CA ILE A 82 -8.89 -4.18 -22.67
C ILE A 82 -7.55 -4.32 -21.93
N LEU A 83 -7.00 -5.54 -21.93
CA LEU A 83 -5.56 -5.72 -21.75
C LEU A 83 -4.86 -5.23 -23.03
N PRO A 84 -3.73 -4.51 -22.93
CA PRO A 84 -3.02 -4.03 -24.10
C PRO A 84 -2.61 -5.24 -24.97
N GLY A 85 -3.18 -5.34 -26.17
CA GLY A 85 -2.85 -6.36 -27.16
C GLY A 85 -3.86 -7.49 -27.37
N ASN A 86 -5.02 -7.51 -26.69
CA ASN A 86 -6.07 -8.49 -26.98
C ASN A 86 -7.13 -7.92 -27.92
N VAL A 87 -7.35 -8.64 -29.02
CA VAL A 87 -8.42 -8.45 -30.00
C VAL A 87 -9.77 -8.52 -29.28
N ASP A 88 -10.70 -7.69 -29.74
CA ASP A 88 -12.10 -7.60 -29.27
C ASP A 88 -12.76 -8.99 -29.10
N PRO A 89 -13.79 -9.12 -28.23
CA PRO A 89 -14.45 -10.41 -28.06
C PRO A 89 -15.03 -10.88 -29.40
N PRO A 90 -15.28 -12.19 -29.56
CA PRO A 90 -16.06 -12.67 -30.68
C PRO A 90 -17.37 -11.87 -30.75
N VAL A 91 -17.73 -11.48 -31.96
CA VAL A 91 -18.87 -10.66 -32.38
C VAL A 91 -20.24 -11.15 -31.83
N ASP A 92 -20.25 -12.31 -31.15
CA ASP A 92 -21.44 -13.07 -30.75
C ASP A 92 -21.86 -12.91 -29.28
N ASN A 93 -21.46 -11.84 -28.57
CA ASN A 93 -22.11 -11.54 -27.27
C ASN A 93 -23.36 -10.67 -27.50
N PRO A 94 -24.58 -11.25 -27.46
CA PRO A 94 -25.83 -10.54 -27.78
C PRO A 94 -26.18 -9.41 -26.81
N ASN A 95 -25.43 -9.27 -25.70
CA ASN A 95 -25.61 -8.24 -24.70
C ASN A 95 -24.50 -7.17 -24.70
N TYR A 96 -23.57 -7.19 -25.67
CA TYR A 96 -22.57 -6.13 -25.82
C TYR A 96 -23.19 -4.89 -26.46
N ILE A 97 -22.99 -3.73 -25.84
CA ILE A 97 -23.50 -2.45 -26.38
C ILE A 97 -22.31 -1.67 -26.93
N GLU A 98 -22.10 -1.80 -28.23
CA GLU A 98 -20.92 -1.33 -28.94
C GLU A 98 -20.64 0.16 -28.74
N TRP A 99 -21.66 1.03 -28.84
CA TRP A 99 -21.48 2.47 -28.66
C TRP A 99 -21.06 2.85 -27.23
N ALA A 100 -21.49 2.09 -26.21
CA ALA A 100 -21.09 2.31 -24.82
C ALA A 100 -19.65 1.86 -24.58
N GLY A 101 -19.23 0.74 -25.18
CA GLY A 101 -17.84 0.30 -25.18
C GLY A 101 -16.90 1.28 -25.88
N GLN A 102 -17.31 1.82 -27.03
CA GLN A 102 -16.62 2.90 -27.72
C GLN A 102 -16.48 4.15 -26.87
N THR A 103 -17.58 4.58 -26.22
CA THR A 103 -17.57 5.71 -25.27
C THR A 103 -16.58 5.45 -24.14
N ALA A 104 -16.58 4.24 -23.56
CA ALA A 104 -15.64 3.87 -22.51
C ALA A 104 -14.17 4.00 -22.96
N ARG A 105 -13.81 3.52 -24.16
CA ARG A 105 -12.44 3.64 -24.71
C ARG A 105 -11.95 5.09 -24.73
N TRP A 106 -12.80 6.02 -25.18
CA TRP A 106 -12.47 7.45 -25.21
C TRP A 106 -12.45 8.10 -23.83
N VAL A 107 -13.41 7.75 -22.97
CA VAL A 107 -13.42 8.19 -21.57
C VAL A 107 -12.13 7.76 -20.89
N GLU A 108 -11.65 6.54 -21.13
CA GLU A 108 -10.43 5.98 -20.55
C GLU A 108 -9.13 6.64 -21.01
N LEU A 109 -9.12 7.40 -22.12
CA LEU A 109 -7.91 8.05 -22.62
C LEU A 109 -7.27 8.95 -21.55
N ILE A 110 -8.06 9.79 -20.88
CA ILE A 110 -7.57 10.71 -19.86
C ILE A 110 -7.08 9.93 -18.61
N LYS A 111 -7.82 8.88 -18.21
CA LYS A 111 -7.40 7.93 -17.17
C LYS A 111 -6.03 7.34 -17.50
N ASN A 112 -5.87 6.78 -18.70
CA ASN A 112 -4.69 6.04 -19.11
C ASN A 112 -3.46 6.94 -19.21
N ILE A 113 -3.60 8.16 -19.77
CA ILE A 113 -2.52 9.17 -19.78
C ILE A 113 -2.07 9.48 -18.35
N PHE A 114 -3.00 9.71 -17.44
CA PHE A 114 -2.68 10.04 -16.06
C PHE A 114 -2.04 8.88 -15.29
N ILE A 115 -2.65 7.68 -15.31
CA ILE A 115 -2.13 6.49 -14.61
C ILE A 115 -0.76 6.11 -15.15
N THR A 116 -0.59 6.05 -16.47
CA THR A 116 0.70 5.71 -17.08
C THR A 116 1.76 6.72 -16.69
N GLY A 117 1.43 8.02 -16.72
CA GLY A 117 2.32 9.09 -16.32
C GLY A 117 2.79 8.99 -14.87
N ILE A 118 1.89 8.79 -13.91
CA ILE A 118 2.28 8.67 -12.48
C ILE A 118 2.98 7.34 -12.18
N THR A 119 2.59 6.25 -12.85
CA THR A 119 3.19 4.93 -12.67
C THR A 119 4.63 4.91 -13.19
N MET A 120 4.89 5.59 -14.32
CA MET A 120 6.24 5.83 -14.84
C MET A 120 7.15 6.50 -13.80
N LEU A 121 6.63 7.41 -12.99
CA LEU A 121 7.42 8.11 -11.97
C LEU A 121 7.64 7.27 -10.70
N THR A 122 6.84 6.23 -10.47
CA THR A 122 6.82 5.49 -9.21
C THR A 122 8.18 4.85 -8.91
N VAL A 123 8.71 4.08 -9.86
CA VAL A 123 9.98 3.36 -9.68
C VAL A 123 11.17 4.32 -9.48
N PRO A 124 11.39 5.34 -10.34
CA PRO A 124 12.42 6.34 -10.12
C PRO A 124 12.30 7.07 -8.77
N ILE A 125 11.07 7.43 -8.36
CA ILE A 125 10.82 8.09 -7.08
C ILE A 125 11.25 7.17 -5.93
N VAL A 126 10.80 5.92 -5.90
CA VAL A 126 11.16 4.98 -4.83
C VAL A 126 12.67 4.78 -4.74
N PHE A 127 13.32 4.59 -5.89
CA PHE A 127 14.77 4.44 -5.94
C PHE A 127 15.47 5.67 -5.35
N LEU A 128 15.13 6.89 -5.80
CA LEU A 128 15.75 8.13 -5.33
C LEU A 128 15.40 8.47 -3.87
N ALA A 129 14.21 8.10 -3.41
CA ALA A 129 13.75 8.26 -2.04
C ALA A 129 14.61 7.43 -1.08
N ILE A 130 14.85 6.16 -1.40
CA ILE A 130 15.66 5.30 -0.54
C ILE A 130 17.16 5.59 -0.71
N ALA A 131 17.63 5.82 -1.95
CA ALA A 131 19.04 6.05 -2.23
C ALA A 131 19.55 7.33 -1.55
N ARG A 132 18.80 8.44 -1.59
CA ARG A 132 19.20 9.70 -0.92
C ARG A 132 19.37 9.49 0.59
N ILE A 133 18.41 8.82 1.23
CA ILE A 133 18.36 8.67 2.68
C ILE A 133 19.46 7.73 3.13
N SER A 134 19.66 6.63 2.40
CA SER A 134 20.72 5.66 2.66
C SER A 134 22.12 6.23 2.43
N ALA A 135 22.25 7.25 1.58
CA ALA A 135 23.51 7.96 1.33
C ALA A 135 23.89 8.99 2.40
N LYS A 136 22.95 9.47 3.24
CA LYS A 136 23.24 10.52 4.26
C LYS A 136 24.31 10.04 5.27
N LYS A 137 25.26 10.92 5.60
CA LYS A 137 26.37 10.64 6.55
C LYS A 137 25.85 10.25 7.94
N LEU A 138 24.77 10.91 8.39
CA LEU A 138 24.14 10.76 9.70
C LEU A 138 23.01 9.71 9.76
N ALA A 139 22.73 8.99 8.67
CA ALA A 139 21.77 7.90 8.70
C ALA A 139 22.30 6.80 9.63
N ALA A 140 21.91 6.81 10.90
CA ALA A 140 22.14 5.69 11.79
C ALA A 140 21.36 4.53 11.21
N THR A 141 22.02 3.64 10.46
CA THR A 141 21.39 2.49 9.78
C THR A 141 20.49 1.72 10.73
N ASN A 142 20.87 1.65 12.02
CA ASN A 142 20.07 1.04 13.08
C ASN A 142 18.77 1.78 13.44
N LYS A 143 18.70 3.12 13.29
CA LYS A 143 17.48 3.91 13.50
C LYS A 143 16.49 3.67 12.35
N LEU A 144 16.95 3.76 11.11
CA LEU A 144 16.12 3.51 9.92
C LEU A 144 15.52 2.10 9.93
N VAL A 145 16.33 1.07 10.18
CA VAL A 145 15.84 -0.32 10.26
C VAL A 145 14.78 -0.49 11.34
N LYS A 146 14.96 0.11 12.53
CA LYS A 146 13.96 0.07 13.60
C LYS A 146 12.65 0.76 13.20
N MET A 147 12.73 1.88 12.51
CA MET A 147 11.55 2.60 12.01
C MET A 147 10.82 1.78 10.94
N SER A 148 11.54 1.14 10.01
CA SER A 148 10.96 0.23 9.03
C SER A 148 10.23 -0.94 9.70
N ILE A 149 10.87 -1.61 10.66
CA ILE A 149 10.26 -2.73 11.40
C ILE A 149 9.01 -2.25 12.15
N SER A 150 9.07 -1.08 12.79
CA SER A 150 7.91 -0.50 13.46
C SER A 150 6.76 -0.20 12.50
N GLY A 151 7.06 0.32 11.31
CA GLY A 151 6.08 0.57 10.26
C GLY A 151 5.45 -0.72 9.76
N ILE A 152 6.26 -1.73 9.44
CA ILE A 152 5.79 -3.06 9.02
C ILE A 152 4.90 -3.69 10.09
N ALA A 153 5.29 -3.60 11.37
CA ALA A 153 4.47 -4.12 12.46
C ALA A 153 3.09 -3.45 12.54
N ILE A 154 3.01 -2.12 12.38
CA ILE A 154 1.72 -1.41 12.34
C ILE A 154 0.89 -1.85 11.13
N LEU A 155 1.50 -2.00 9.95
CA LEU A 155 0.81 -2.45 8.74
C LEU A 155 0.25 -3.88 8.90
N LEU A 156 1.02 -4.81 9.46
CA LEU A 156 0.56 -6.17 9.73
C LEU A 156 -0.55 -6.21 10.79
N VAL A 157 -0.50 -5.35 11.81
CA VAL A 157 -1.61 -5.19 12.76
C VAL A 157 -2.87 -4.67 12.04
N ASN A 158 -2.73 -3.72 11.12
CA ASN A 158 -3.87 -3.24 10.33
C ASN A 158 -4.47 -4.36 9.46
N VAL A 159 -3.65 -5.25 8.87
CA VAL A 159 -4.13 -6.44 8.14
C VAL A 159 -4.90 -7.37 9.05
N ALA A 160 -4.35 -7.71 10.22
CA ALA A 160 -5.01 -8.59 11.17
C ALA A 160 -6.37 -8.03 11.62
N VAL A 161 -6.42 -6.74 11.95
CA VAL A 161 -7.67 -6.07 12.37
C VAL A 161 -8.68 -6.05 11.23
N ALA A 162 -8.26 -5.70 10.01
CA ALA A 162 -9.13 -5.69 8.84
C ALA A 162 -9.71 -7.08 8.52
N PHE A 163 -8.89 -8.13 8.64
CA PHE A 163 -9.33 -9.52 8.53
C PHE A 163 -10.39 -9.86 9.58
N CYS A 164 -10.14 -9.55 10.86
CA CYS A 164 -11.09 -9.82 11.94
C CYS A 164 -12.42 -9.10 11.72
N ILE A 165 -12.39 -7.84 11.30
CA ILE A 165 -13.60 -7.06 10.98
C ILE A 165 -14.37 -7.72 9.85
N ALA A 166 -13.71 -8.02 8.73
CA ALA A 166 -14.37 -8.55 7.54
C ALA A 166 -14.90 -9.97 7.76
N PHE A 167 -14.11 -10.85 8.38
CA PHE A 167 -14.56 -12.19 8.74
C PHE A 167 -15.73 -12.13 9.72
N GLY A 168 -15.64 -11.30 10.77
CA GLY A 168 -16.72 -11.14 11.75
C GLY A 168 -18.02 -10.64 11.12
N LEU A 169 -17.95 -9.63 10.25
CA LEU A 169 -19.11 -9.17 9.49
C LEU A 169 -19.63 -10.24 8.53
N GLY A 170 -18.75 -10.96 7.83
CA GLY A 170 -19.13 -12.07 6.98
C GLY A 170 -19.93 -13.13 7.73
N MET A 171 -19.50 -13.47 8.96
CA MET A 171 -20.22 -14.38 9.86
C MET A 171 -21.60 -13.86 10.26
N VAL A 172 -21.71 -12.58 10.62
CA VAL A 172 -22.98 -11.94 11.02
C VAL A 172 -23.98 -11.89 9.87
N PHE A 173 -23.52 -11.50 8.69
CA PHE A 173 -24.36 -11.37 7.48
C PHE A 173 -24.47 -12.67 6.67
N LYS A 174 -23.86 -13.76 7.15
CA LYS A 174 -23.84 -15.09 6.51
C LYS A 174 -23.40 -15.05 5.05
N ILE A 175 -22.37 -14.26 4.76
CA ILE A 175 -21.83 -14.08 3.40
C ILE A 175 -21.34 -15.44 2.88
N GLY A 176 -21.98 -15.94 1.82
CA GLY A 176 -21.73 -17.24 1.20
C GLY A 176 -22.91 -18.22 1.27
N GLN A 177 -23.87 -18.05 2.18
CA GLN A 177 -24.89 -19.08 2.44
C GLN A 177 -25.74 -19.47 1.22
N ASN A 178 -25.99 -18.54 0.30
CA ASN A 178 -26.82 -18.78 -0.89
C ASN A 178 -26.01 -19.16 -2.14
N PHE A 179 -24.69 -19.35 -2.00
CA PHE A 179 -23.80 -19.70 -3.09
C PHE A 179 -23.39 -21.16 -2.98
N GLN A 180 -23.55 -21.91 -4.06
CA GLN A 180 -22.96 -23.23 -4.22
C GLN A 180 -21.60 -23.05 -4.89
N LEU A 181 -20.53 -23.37 -4.15
CA LEU A 181 -19.18 -23.32 -4.70
C LEU A 181 -18.80 -24.72 -5.17
N SER A 182 -18.58 -24.88 -6.47
CA SER A 182 -17.99 -26.08 -7.04
C SER A 182 -16.46 -26.03 -6.89
N ALA A 183 -15.86 -27.18 -6.58
CA ALA A 183 -14.43 -27.38 -6.77
C ALA A 183 -14.21 -27.74 -8.26
N GLU A 184 -13.60 -26.84 -9.01
CA GLU A 184 -13.36 -27.02 -10.45
C GLU A 184 -11.86 -27.07 -10.74
N GLY A 185 -11.43 -28.18 -11.34
CA GLY A 185 -10.05 -28.41 -11.78
C GLY A 185 -9.13 -29.02 -10.71
N SER A 186 -8.08 -29.69 -11.19
CA SER A 186 -6.93 -30.06 -10.36
C SER A 186 -6.18 -28.78 -10.00
N TYR A 187 -6.43 -28.24 -8.81
CA TYR A 187 -5.58 -27.19 -8.25
C TYR A 187 -4.16 -27.73 -8.16
N ASP A 188 -3.29 -27.26 -9.06
CA ASP A 188 -1.90 -27.67 -9.04
C ASP A 188 -1.26 -27.11 -7.76
N LYS A 189 -0.90 -27.99 -6.83
CA LYS A 189 -0.26 -27.65 -5.55
C LYS A 189 1.02 -26.82 -5.76
N THR A 190 1.59 -26.85 -6.97
CA THR A 190 2.76 -26.06 -7.37
C THR A 190 2.50 -24.54 -7.48
N SER A 191 1.24 -24.10 -7.51
CA SER A 191 0.88 -22.68 -7.61
C SER A 191 0.99 -21.90 -6.30
N THR A 192 1.23 -22.58 -5.17
CA THR A 192 1.53 -21.92 -3.89
C THR A 192 3.02 -21.58 -3.80
N ILE A 193 3.37 -20.30 -3.95
CA ILE A 193 4.74 -19.83 -3.74
C ILE A 193 5.04 -19.91 -2.24
N GLY A 194 5.94 -20.82 -1.85
CA GLY A 194 6.39 -20.92 -0.47
C GLY A 194 7.06 -19.62 -0.01
N LEU A 195 6.91 -19.30 1.28
CA LEU A 195 7.52 -18.10 1.89
C LEU A 195 9.03 -17.93 1.58
N PRO A 196 9.87 -19.00 1.55
CA PRO A 196 11.28 -18.84 1.16
C PRO A 196 11.47 -18.36 -0.28
N ALA A 197 10.68 -18.87 -1.24
CA ALA A 197 10.75 -18.47 -2.64
C ALA A 197 10.26 -17.02 -2.82
N LEU A 198 9.22 -16.62 -2.08
CA LEU A 198 8.76 -15.24 -2.01
C LEU A 198 9.85 -14.28 -1.51
N ILE A 199 10.54 -14.64 -0.41
CA ILE A 199 11.65 -13.86 0.14
C ILE A 199 12.81 -13.79 -0.85
N ALA A 200 13.15 -14.90 -1.52
CA ALA A 200 14.20 -14.93 -2.54
C ALA A 200 13.86 -14.00 -3.72
N GLY A 201 12.59 -13.93 -4.11
CA GLY A 201 12.09 -13.03 -5.16
C GLY A 201 12.23 -11.54 -4.82
N TYR A 202 12.43 -11.18 -3.55
CA TYR A 202 12.73 -9.79 -3.18
C TYR A 202 14.17 -9.39 -3.49
N ILE A 203 15.08 -10.36 -3.65
CA ILE A 203 16.48 -10.06 -3.96
C ILE A 203 16.57 -9.68 -5.45
N PRO A 204 17.01 -8.46 -5.78
CA PRO A 204 17.18 -8.05 -7.16
C PRO A 204 18.19 -8.93 -7.91
N ASN A 205 17.80 -9.49 -9.06
CA ASN A 205 18.67 -10.30 -9.92
C ASN A 205 19.28 -9.55 -11.10
N SER A 206 18.85 -8.31 -11.37
CA SER A 206 19.35 -7.48 -12.49
C SER A 206 19.30 -6.00 -12.14
N PHE A 207 20.42 -5.28 -12.26
CA PHE A 207 20.49 -3.85 -11.90
C PHE A 207 19.51 -2.99 -12.73
N ILE A 208 19.41 -3.24 -14.04
CA ILE A 208 18.54 -2.48 -14.96
C ILE A 208 17.14 -3.09 -15.01
N GLY A 209 17.03 -4.41 -14.99
CA GLY A 209 15.74 -5.12 -15.14
C GLY A 209 14.73 -4.78 -14.05
N ILE A 210 15.18 -4.44 -12.83
CA ILE A 210 14.27 -4.02 -11.76
C ILE A 210 13.47 -2.76 -12.14
N PHE A 211 14.05 -1.88 -12.95
CA PHE A 211 13.39 -0.64 -13.35
C PHE A 211 12.23 -0.87 -14.33
N THR A 212 12.19 -2.01 -15.01
CA THR A 212 11.14 -2.37 -15.97
C THR A 212 10.06 -3.29 -15.37
N GLN A 213 10.37 -3.97 -14.26
CA GLN A 213 9.49 -4.96 -13.63
C GLN A 213 8.48 -4.37 -12.64
N PHE A 214 8.59 -3.09 -12.28
CA PHE A 214 7.71 -2.40 -11.30
C PHE A 214 7.61 -3.08 -9.91
N LEU A 215 8.57 -3.93 -9.55
CA LEU A 215 8.64 -4.57 -8.24
C LEU A 215 9.24 -3.60 -7.21
N ILE A 216 8.40 -3.08 -6.32
CA ILE A 216 8.80 -2.01 -5.39
C ILE A 216 9.83 -2.47 -4.37
N ILE A 217 9.70 -3.67 -3.79
CA ILE A 217 10.67 -4.18 -2.79
C ILE A 217 12.09 -4.32 -3.39
N PRO A 218 12.30 -4.96 -4.55
CA PRO A 218 13.59 -4.95 -5.24
C PRO A 218 14.16 -3.55 -5.51
N VAL A 219 13.32 -2.58 -5.91
CA VAL A 219 13.73 -1.18 -6.11
C VAL A 219 14.22 -0.55 -4.80
N ILE A 220 13.53 -0.81 -3.68
CA ILE A 220 13.94 -0.34 -2.34
C ILE A 220 15.30 -0.94 -1.97
N ILE A 221 15.48 -2.24 -2.14
CA ILE A 221 16.75 -2.93 -1.82
C ILE A 221 17.89 -2.35 -2.66
N LEU A 222 17.67 -2.17 -3.97
CA LEU A 222 18.66 -1.56 -4.86
C LEU A 222 19.02 -0.13 -4.43
N GLY A 223 18.01 0.71 -4.17
CA GLY A 223 18.23 2.08 -3.69
C GLY A 223 19.02 2.11 -2.39
N ALA A 224 18.73 1.19 -1.46
CA ALA A 224 19.44 1.07 -0.19
C ALA A 224 20.90 0.66 -0.39
N LEU A 225 21.17 -0.29 -1.29
CA LEU A 225 22.54 -0.72 -1.64
C LEU A 225 23.34 0.44 -2.27
N VAL A 226 22.75 1.17 -3.22
CA VAL A 226 23.40 2.33 -3.87
C VAL A 226 23.71 3.42 -2.84
N GLY A 227 22.74 3.81 -2.02
CA GLY A 227 22.98 4.82 -1.00
C GLY A 227 24.00 4.38 0.06
N TYR A 228 23.95 3.12 0.48
CA TYR A 228 24.94 2.54 1.40
C TYR A 228 26.35 2.54 0.78
N ALA A 229 26.49 2.24 -0.51
CA ALA A 229 27.77 2.30 -1.21
C ALA A 229 28.35 3.73 -1.21
N ILE A 230 27.54 4.75 -1.55
CA ILE A 230 27.94 6.17 -1.48
C ILE A 230 28.40 6.54 -0.08
N LYS A 231 27.63 6.13 0.94
CA LYS A 231 27.98 6.36 2.35
C LYS A 231 29.31 5.70 2.72
N LYS A 232 29.54 4.45 2.32
CA LYS A 232 30.78 3.72 2.61
C LYS A 232 31.99 4.36 1.94
N LEU A 233 31.85 4.78 0.69
CA LEU A 233 32.92 5.43 -0.10
C LEU A 233 33.28 6.83 0.40
N THR A 234 32.38 7.48 1.14
CA THR A 234 32.62 8.82 1.71
C THR A 234 33.81 8.83 2.67
N LYS A 235 34.13 7.70 3.30
CA LYS A 235 35.31 7.55 4.16
C LYS A 235 36.64 7.71 3.41
N ARG A 236 36.62 7.58 2.08
CA ARG A 236 37.82 7.65 1.22
C ARG A 236 37.78 8.89 0.31
N ASN A 237 36.62 9.20 -0.27
CA ASN A 237 36.46 10.25 -1.29
C ASN A 237 35.28 11.19 -0.96
N GLU A 238 35.37 11.95 0.13
CA GLU A 238 34.26 12.77 0.65
C GLU A 238 33.70 13.77 -0.39
N ALA A 239 34.56 14.58 -1.00
CA ALA A 239 34.15 15.62 -1.95
C ALA A 239 33.41 15.05 -3.18
N GLN A 240 33.84 13.90 -3.71
CA GLN A 240 33.16 13.25 -4.83
C GLN A 240 31.82 12.64 -4.39
N MET A 241 31.75 12.05 -3.20
CA MET A 241 30.51 11.46 -2.70
C MET A 241 29.48 12.53 -2.31
N ASP A 242 29.91 13.72 -1.90
CA ASP A 242 29.01 14.84 -1.68
C ASP A 242 28.41 15.38 -3.00
N LYS A 243 29.16 15.37 -4.11
CA LYS A 243 28.60 15.61 -5.45
C LYS A 243 27.55 14.56 -5.81
N ALA A 244 27.83 13.28 -5.57
CA ALA A 244 26.88 12.19 -5.86
C ALA A 244 25.57 12.34 -5.06
N ARG A 245 25.65 12.71 -3.77
CA ARG A 245 24.47 13.02 -2.94
C ARG A 245 23.67 14.18 -3.52
N ASN A 246 24.36 15.27 -3.88
CA ASN A 246 23.69 16.43 -4.45
C ASN A 246 22.99 16.09 -5.78
N SER A 247 23.60 15.23 -6.61
CA SER A 247 22.95 14.75 -7.84
C SER A 247 21.65 13.99 -7.54
N LEU A 248 21.62 13.11 -6.54
CA LEU A 248 20.39 12.42 -6.12
C LEU A 248 19.31 13.41 -5.67
N GLU A 249 19.69 14.46 -4.95
CA GLU A 249 18.79 15.53 -4.51
C GLU A 249 18.22 16.35 -5.69
N ILE A 250 19.07 16.69 -6.66
CA ILE A 250 18.65 17.40 -7.88
C ILE A 250 17.68 16.54 -8.70
N MET A 251 18.02 15.27 -8.94
CA MET A 251 17.17 14.34 -9.68
C MET A 251 15.79 14.21 -9.03
N TRP A 252 15.73 14.17 -7.70
CA TRP A 252 14.45 14.14 -7.01
C TRP A 252 13.62 15.39 -7.21
N LYS A 253 14.21 16.57 -7.09
CA LYS A 253 13.49 17.83 -7.36
C LYS A 253 12.92 17.86 -8.79
N ILE A 254 13.67 17.37 -9.76
CA ILE A 254 13.21 17.25 -11.15
C ILE A 254 12.01 16.31 -11.23
N ILE A 255 12.10 15.12 -10.64
CA ILE A 255 11.03 14.13 -10.71
C ILE A 255 9.76 14.58 -9.95
N ILE A 256 9.91 15.24 -8.79
CA ILE A 256 8.78 15.84 -8.06
C ILE A 256 8.15 17.00 -8.85
N SER A 257 8.95 17.76 -9.60
CA SER A 257 8.41 18.78 -10.52
C SER A 257 7.53 18.15 -11.60
N ILE A 258 7.98 17.05 -12.24
CA ILE A 258 7.20 16.30 -13.23
C ILE A 258 5.92 15.74 -12.60
N LEU A 259 6.01 15.16 -11.40
CA LEU A 259 4.84 14.68 -10.64
C LEU A 259 3.80 15.80 -10.43
N THR A 260 4.25 17.00 -10.10
CA THR A 260 3.39 18.16 -9.89
C THR A 260 2.63 18.55 -11.16
N MET A 261 3.18 18.29 -12.35
CA MET A 261 2.48 18.49 -13.62
C MET A 261 1.30 17.53 -13.75
N PHE A 262 1.48 16.24 -13.46
CA PHE A 262 0.41 15.25 -13.49
C PHE A 262 -0.66 15.51 -12.43
N ILE A 263 -0.28 15.94 -11.22
CA ILE A 263 -1.22 16.32 -10.15
C ILE A 263 -2.24 17.37 -10.62
N LYS A 264 -1.86 18.30 -11.51
CA LYS A 264 -2.79 19.32 -12.04
C LYS A 264 -3.86 18.73 -12.95
N ILE A 265 -3.60 17.60 -13.60
CA ILE A 265 -4.52 16.87 -14.48
C ILE A 265 -5.49 15.99 -13.67
N MET A 266 -5.14 15.67 -12.41
CA MET A 266 -5.87 14.75 -11.53
C MET A 266 -7.40 14.93 -11.48
N PRO A 267 -7.97 16.15 -11.37
CA PRO A 267 -9.44 16.29 -11.32
C PRO A 267 -10.16 15.74 -12.57
N PHE A 268 -9.54 15.86 -13.74
CA PHE A 268 -10.07 15.34 -15.01
C PHE A 268 -9.85 13.83 -15.12
N ALA A 269 -8.70 13.35 -14.65
CA ALA A 269 -8.40 11.93 -14.60
C ALA A 269 -9.33 11.17 -13.65
N VAL A 270 -9.64 11.74 -12.48
CA VAL A 270 -10.57 11.15 -11.50
C VAL A 270 -11.99 11.07 -12.07
N MET A 271 -12.43 12.10 -12.80
CA MET A 271 -13.71 12.06 -13.52
C MET A 271 -13.73 10.91 -14.53
N SER A 272 -12.69 10.80 -15.36
CA SER A 272 -12.51 9.74 -16.36
C SER A 272 -12.45 8.33 -15.73
N MET A 273 -11.70 8.17 -14.63
CA MET A 273 -11.59 6.94 -13.87
C MET A 273 -12.95 6.47 -13.36
N LEU A 274 -13.71 7.36 -12.70
CA LEU A 274 -14.99 6.94 -12.14
C LEU A 274 -16.04 6.73 -13.23
N ALA A 275 -16.07 7.56 -14.27
CA ALA A 275 -16.95 7.35 -15.41
C ALA A 275 -16.71 5.98 -16.07
N SER A 276 -15.46 5.66 -16.42
CA SER A 276 -15.12 4.34 -17.00
C SER A 276 -15.39 3.20 -16.04
N ALA A 277 -15.07 3.34 -14.74
CA ALA A 277 -15.37 2.32 -13.73
C ALA A 277 -16.87 2.03 -13.62
N ILE A 278 -17.75 3.01 -13.84
CA ILE A 278 -19.20 2.81 -13.77
C ILE A 278 -19.74 2.26 -15.11
N ILE A 279 -19.25 2.75 -16.26
CA ILE A 279 -19.66 2.27 -17.59
C ILE A 279 -19.31 0.79 -17.77
N ASN A 280 -18.15 0.36 -17.27
CA ASN A 280 -17.61 -0.98 -17.52
C ASN A 280 -18.21 -2.06 -16.60
N GLN A 281 -19.00 -1.70 -15.59
CA GLN A 281 -19.47 -2.64 -14.56
C GLN A 281 -20.95 -3.01 -14.75
N PRO A 282 -21.36 -4.28 -14.55
CA PRO A 282 -22.74 -4.71 -14.67
C PRO A 282 -23.54 -4.36 -13.41
N ILE A 283 -23.93 -3.08 -13.29
CA ILE A 283 -24.59 -2.53 -12.09
C ILE A 283 -25.89 -3.28 -11.73
N ALA A 284 -26.59 -3.87 -12.70
CA ALA A 284 -27.80 -4.63 -12.42
C ALA A 284 -27.57 -5.97 -11.68
N ARG A 285 -26.34 -6.51 -11.67
CA ARG A 285 -25.97 -7.65 -10.79
C ARG A 285 -25.81 -7.27 -9.32
N LEU A 286 -25.92 -5.98 -8.97
CA LEU A 286 -25.93 -5.53 -7.58
C LEU A 286 -27.14 -6.07 -6.78
N GLY A 287 -28.16 -6.67 -7.42
CA GLY A 287 -29.25 -7.33 -6.69
C GLY A 287 -28.74 -8.48 -5.80
N ASP A 288 -28.15 -9.51 -6.41
CA ASP A 288 -27.73 -10.73 -5.70
C ASP A 288 -26.35 -10.61 -5.03
N ILE A 289 -25.46 -9.76 -5.58
CA ILE A 289 -24.08 -9.57 -5.08
C ILE A 289 -23.94 -8.25 -4.27
N GLY A 290 -24.98 -7.41 -4.25
CA GLY A 290 -24.99 -6.11 -3.56
C GLY A 290 -24.73 -6.20 -2.06
N ILE A 291 -25.25 -7.23 -1.41
CA ILE A 291 -25.04 -7.45 0.03
C ILE A 291 -23.56 -7.73 0.30
N ILE A 292 -22.89 -8.51 -0.55
CA ILE A 292 -21.47 -8.85 -0.41
C ILE A 292 -20.61 -7.59 -0.52
N ILE A 293 -20.83 -6.78 -1.56
CA ILE A 293 -20.08 -5.53 -1.74
C ILE A 293 -20.41 -4.51 -0.65
N GLY A 294 -21.66 -4.44 -0.19
CA GLY A 294 -22.08 -3.59 0.92
C GLY A 294 -21.38 -3.95 2.23
N VAL A 295 -21.34 -5.25 2.58
CA VAL A 295 -20.63 -5.75 3.76
C VAL A 295 -19.12 -5.54 3.62
N ALA A 296 -18.56 -5.74 2.43
CA ALA A 296 -17.15 -5.50 2.19
C ALA A 296 -16.77 -4.01 2.33
N TYR A 297 -17.60 -3.10 1.83
CA TYR A 297 -17.42 -1.66 2.03
C TYR A 297 -17.63 -1.23 3.48
N LEU A 298 -18.58 -1.84 4.20
CA LEU A 298 -18.74 -1.63 5.63
C LEU A 298 -17.45 -2.04 6.38
N ALA A 299 -16.87 -3.20 6.05
CA ALA A 299 -15.60 -3.63 6.62
C ALA A 299 -14.45 -2.66 6.30
N LEU A 300 -14.39 -2.15 5.07
CA LEU A 300 -13.41 -1.13 4.67
C LEU A 300 -13.57 0.19 5.45
N VAL A 301 -14.81 0.66 5.63
CA VAL A 301 -15.11 1.87 6.41
C VAL A 301 -14.70 1.70 7.87
N ILE A 302 -15.03 0.56 8.49
CA ILE A 302 -14.61 0.28 9.88
C ILE A 302 -13.08 0.18 9.98
N THR A 303 -12.41 -0.43 8.99
CA THR A 303 -10.95 -0.48 8.92
C THR A 303 -10.33 0.91 8.77
N PHE A 304 -10.94 1.78 7.97
CA PHE A 304 -10.53 3.17 7.84
C PHE A 304 -10.72 3.95 9.15
N ILE A 305 -11.84 3.74 9.84
CA ILE A 305 -12.08 4.30 11.18
C ILE A 305 -11.02 3.80 12.17
N TRP A 306 -10.61 2.53 12.09
CA TRP A 306 -9.49 2.00 12.87
C TRP A 306 -8.18 2.74 12.61
N HIS A 307 -7.87 3.08 11.35
CA HIS A 307 -6.70 3.93 11.05
C HIS A 307 -6.80 5.31 11.70
N LEU A 308 -7.97 5.96 11.66
CA LEU A 308 -8.18 7.26 12.30
C LEU A 308 -8.11 7.17 13.84
N LEU A 309 -8.68 6.12 14.42
CA LEU A 309 -8.65 5.86 15.85
C LEU A 309 -7.22 5.65 16.34
N THR A 310 -6.43 4.83 15.65
CA THR A 310 -5.03 4.60 16.01
C THR A 310 -4.19 5.86 15.87
N LEU A 311 -4.40 6.68 14.83
CA LEU A 311 -3.78 8.01 14.74
C LEU A 311 -4.07 8.86 15.99
N TYR A 312 -5.34 8.93 16.39
CA TYR A 312 -5.76 9.63 17.60
C TYR A 312 -5.08 9.09 18.87
N LEU A 313 -5.04 7.76 19.04
CA LEU A 313 -4.40 7.11 20.19
C LEU A 313 -2.89 7.41 20.30
N PHE A 314 -2.22 7.55 19.15
CA PHE A 314 -0.80 7.92 19.07
C PHE A 314 -0.56 9.44 19.10
N GLY A 315 -1.61 10.28 19.17
CA GLY A 315 -1.49 11.73 19.27
C GLY A 315 -1.35 12.45 17.93
N VAL A 316 -1.86 11.89 16.83
CA VAL A 316 -1.96 12.54 15.50
C VAL A 316 -3.42 12.87 15.18
N ASN A 317 -3.73 14.16 14.98
CA ASN A 317 -5.14 14.61 14.96
C ASN A 317 -5.78 14.04 13.69
N PRO A 318 -6.78 13.14 13.79
CA PRO A 318 -7.27 12.41 12.63
C PRO A 318 -7.94 13.33 11.60
N TRP A 319 -8.57 14.42 12.05
CA TRP A 319 -9.27 15.35 11.16
C TRP A 319 -8.29 16.21 10.36
N GLU A 320 -7.30 16.80 11.04
CA GLU A 320 -6.25 17.57 10.35
C GLU A 320 -5.38 16.68 9.47
N TRP A 321 -5.12 15.45 9.91
CA TRP A 321 -4.43 14.45 9.11
C TRP A 321 -5.22 14.13 7.84
N LEU A 322 -6.52 13.85 7.94
CA LEU A 322 -7.35 13.50 6.79
C LEU A 322 -7.41 14.62 5.75
N LYS A 323 -7.53 15.88 6.18
CA LYS A 323 -7.49 17.05 5.27
C LYS A 323 -6.21 17.11 4.43
N LYS A 324 -5.09 16.63 4.97
CA LYS A 324 -3.78 16.62 4.31
C LYS A 324 -3.54 15.34 3.51
N ALA A 325 -4.03 14.20 4.01
CA ALA A 325 -3.86 12.87 3.44
C ALA A 325 -4.90 12.50 2.35
N GLN A 326 -5.98 13.28 2.18
CA GLN A 326 -7.05 12.93 1.26
C GLN A 326 -6.61 12.79 -0.20
N ARG A 327 -5.62 13.57 -0.67
CA ARG A 327 -5.17 13.55 -2.07
C ARG A 327 -4.69 12.15 -2.51
N PRO A 328 -3.72 11.52 -1.85
CA PRO A 328 -3.31 10.16 -2.18
C PRO A 328 -4.40 9.11 -1.94
N ILE A 329 -5.23 9.26 -0.90
CA ILE A 329 -6.34 8.31 -0.62
C ILE A 329 -7.35 8.29 -1.76
N VAL A 330 -7.80 9.47 -2.22
CA VAL A 330 -8.73 9.57 -3.34
C VAL A 330 -8.09 9.13 -4.65
N THR A 331 -6.80 9.46 -4.86
CA THR A 331 -6.08 8.95 -6.04
C THR A 331 -6.10 7.44 -6.09
N GLY A 332 -5.84 6.77 -4.95
CA GLY A 332 -5.91 5.33 -4.85
C GLY A 332 -7.30 4.77 -5.07
N PHE A 333 -8.32 5.41 -4.49
CA PHE A 333 -9.71 5.04 -4.71
C PHE A 333 -10.04 5.02 -6.19
N THR A 334 -9.60 6.01 -6.94
CA THR A 334 -9.97 6.16 -8.35
C THR A 334 -9.05 5.38 -9.29
N SER A 335 -7.77 5.21 -8.94
CA SER A 335 -6.78 4.53 -9.78
C SER A 335 -6.70 3.03 -9.55
N GLN A 336 -7.20 2.54 -8.41
CA GLN A 336 -7.05 1.15 -7.97
C GLN A 336 -5.58 0.69 -7.91
N SER A 337 -4.63 1.63 -7.76
CA SER A 337 -3.22 1.30 -7.64
C SER A 337 -2.53 2.09 -6.52
N SER A 338 -2.03 1.34 -5.53
CA SER A 338 -1.18 1.87 -4.46
C SER A 338 0.17 2.37 -4.99
N ASN A 339 0.72 1.69 -6.01
CA ASN A 339 1.94 2.11 -6.68
C ASN A 339 1.75 3.43 -7.41
N ALA A 340 0.67 3.57 -8.19
CA ALA A 340 0.36 4.80 -8.92
C ALA A 340 0.14 6.00 -7.97
N ALA A 341 -0.39 5.77 -6.77
CA ALA A 341 -0.61 6.80 -5.76
C ALA A 341 0.65 7.14 -4.93
N LEU A 342 1.70 6.32 -4.97
CA LEU A 342 2.89 6.46 -4.13
C LEU A 342 3.62 7.80 -4.29
N PRO A 343 3.85 8.32 -5.52
CA PRO A 343 4.44 9.64 -5.70
C PRO A 343 3.67 10.74 -4.95
N ILE A 344 2.33 10.72 -5.04
CA ILE A 344 1.43 11.69 -4.42
C ILE A 344 1.39 11.49 -2.90
N ALA A 345 1.50 10.25 -2.42
CA ALA A 345 1.58 9.94 -1.00
C ALA A 345 2.87 10.50 -0.37
N LEU A 346 4.02 10.35 -1.05
CA LEU A 346 5.29 10.91 -0.61
C LEU A 346 5.26 12.45 -0.60
N ASP A 347 4.70 13.08 -1.64
CA ASP A 347 4.46 14.52 -1.69
C ASP A 347 3.60 14.98 -0.49
N SER A 348 2.46 14.33 -0.26
CA SER A 348 1.55 14.64 0.85
C SER A 348 2.21 14.46 2.22
N LEU A 349 2.98 13.39 2.42
CA LEU A 349 3.70 13.14 3.68
C LEU A 349 4.70 14.26 3.99
N LYS A 350 5.52 14.65 3.00
CA LYS A 350 6.58 15.64 3.19
C LYS A 350 6.04 17.08 3.23
N ASN A 351 5.18 17.42 2.28
CA ASN A 351 4.77 18.80 2.04
C ASN A 351 3.51 19.17 2.83
N ASP A 352 2.54 18.28 2.96
CA ASP A 352 1.27 18.57 3.63
C ASP A 352 1.30 18.14 5.11
N LEU A 353 1.76 16.91 5.39
CA LEU A 353 1.84 16.31 6.73
C LEU A 353 3.16 16.57 7.46
N LYS A 354 4.13 17.23 6.81
CA LYS A 354 5.43 17.62 7.40
C LYS A 354 6.14 16.47 8.15
N VAL A 355 6.08 15.28 7.57
CA VAL A 355 6.84 14.11 8.02
C VAL A 355 8.25 14.18 7.44
N GLU A 356 9.26 13.92 8.27
CA GLU A 356 10.65 13.90 7.80
C GLU A 356 10.89 12.79 6.76
N GLU A 357 11.75 13.09 5.80
CA GLU A 357 12.00 12.23 4.64
C GLU A 357 12.50 10.84 5.04
N GLU A 358 13.30 10.74 6.09
CA GLU A 358 13.81 9.49 6.64
C GLU A 358 12.69 8.49 6.97
N VAL A 359 11.52 8.98 7.43
CA VAL A 359 10.35 8.14 7.74
C VAL A 359 9.54 7.91 6.48
N SER A 360 9.21 8.98 5.75
CA SER A 360 8.31 8.91 4.60
C SER A 360 8.86 8.05 3.47
N ASP A 361 10.13 8.23 3.15
CA ASP A 361 10.79 7.59 2.02
C ASP A 361 11.06 6.12 2.28
N THR A 362 11.03 5.72 3.55
CA THR A 362 11.28 4.33 3.96
C THR A 362 9.98 3.54 4.09
N ILE A 363 9.00 4.06 4.83
CA ILE A 363 7.80 3.28 5.20
C ILE A 363 6.74 3.32 4.11
N MET A 364 6.52 4.48 3.48
CA MET A 364 5.45 4.63 2.49
C MET A 364 5.67 3.72 1.28
N PRO A 365 6.88 3.60 0.67
CA PRO A 365 7.10 2.65 -0.41
C PRO A 365 6.92 1.19 0.01
N LEU A 366 7.35 0.80 1.23
CA LEU A 366 7.13 -0.56 1.73
C LEU A 366 5.64 -0.88 1.85
N SER A 367 4.83 0.10 2.27
CA SER A 367 3.39 -0.08 2.46
C SER A 367 2.59 -0.36 1.19
N THR A 368 3.16 -0.10 0.00
CA THR A 368 2.47 -0.43 -1.26
C THR A 368 2.58 -1.90 -1.64
N THR A 369 3.37 -2.68 -0.91
CA THR A 369 3.57 -4.12 -1.15
C THR A 369 3.48 -4.98 0.11
N ILE A 370 3.60 -4.37 1.29
CA ILE A 370 3.55 -5.05 2.59
C ILE A 370 2.38 -4.51 3.40
N GLY A 371 1.56 -5.43 3.91
CA GLY A 371 0.54 -5.12 4.90
C GLY A 371 -0.67 -4.36 4.33
N LEU A 372 -1.12 -4.78 3.15
CA LEU A 372 -2.30 -4.25 2.47
C LEU A 372 -3.59 -4.67 3.20
N SER A 373 -4.06 -3.86 4.15
CA SER A 373 -5.22 -4.20 5.00
C SER A 373 -6.54 -4.35 4.25
N GLY A 374 -6.77 -3.58 3.19
CA GLY A 374 -7.91 -3.74 2.29
C GLY A 374 -7.77 -4.96 1.38
N CYS A 375 -6.67 -5.03 0.61
CA CYS A 375 -6.48 -6.09 -0.39
C CYS A 375 -6.31 -7.47 0.23
N ALA A 376 -5.47 -7.62 1.24
CA ALA A 376 -5.29 -8.91 1.91
C ALA A 376 -6.30 -9.10 3.03
N GLY A 377 -6.36 -8.18 3.99
CA GLY A 377 -7.15 -8.34 5.22
C GLY A 377 -8.66 -8.46 4.94
N VAL A 378 -9.27 -7.40 4.42
CA VAL A 378 -10.73 -7.38 4.19
C VAL A 378 -11.16 -8.47 3.21
N GLN A 379 -10.49 -8.59 2.06
CA GLN A 379 -10.86 -9.57 1.06
C GLN A 379 -10.75 -11.01 1.59
N ALA A 380 -9.66 -11.35 2.28
CA ALA A 380 -9.51 -12.70 2.85
C ALA A 380 -10.60 -12.98 3.89
N GLY A 381 -10.95 -12.01 4.74
CA GLY A 381 -12.05 -12.17 5.69
C GLY A 381 -13.38 -12.49 5.02
N ILE A 382 -13.70 -11.81 3.90
CA ILE A 382 -14.90 -12.10 3.10
C ILE A 382 -14.82 -13.49 2.45
N ILE A 383 -13.68 -13.83 1.82
CA ILE A 383 -13.45 -15.15 1.20
C ILE A 383 -13.63 -16.28 2.22
N LEU A 384 -13.15 -16.10 3.45
CA LEU A 384 -13.26 -17.13 4.47
C LEU A 384 -14.69 -17.29 4.99
N SER A 385 -15.48 -16.21 5.02
CA SER A 385 -16.92 -16.33 5.26
C SER A 385 -17.60 -17.16 4.16
N PHE A 386 -17.27 -16.90 2.89
CA PHE A 386 -17.76 -17.71 1.77
C PHE A 386 -17.43 -19.19 1.97
N LEU A 387 -16.15 -19.48 2.22
CA LEU A 387 -15.70 -20.84 2.42
C LEU A 387 -16.40 -21.52 3.61
N TRP A 388 -16.67 -20.78 4.69
CA TRP A 388 -17.42 -21.29 5.82
C TRP A 388 -18.84 -21.69 5.43
N PHE A 389 -19.65 -20.77 4.89
CA PHE A 389 -21.08 -21.03 4.67
C PHE A 389 -21.37 -21.86 3.41
N SER A 390 -20.56 -21.75 2.36
CA SER A 390 -20.78 -22.41 1.08
C SER A 390 -20.12 -23.79 0.95
N VAL A 391 -19.18 -24.13 1.84
CA VAL A 391 -18.38 -25.37 1.73
C VAL A 391 -18.27 -26.07 3.07
N ILE A 392 -17.59 -25.46 4.06
CA ILE A 392 -17.23 -26.16 5.30
C ILE A 392 -18.46 -26.51 6.14
N ASN A 393 -19.37 -25.56 6.33
CA ASN A 393 -20.57 -25.73 7.16
C ASN A 393 -21.65 -26.60 6.49
N GLN A 394 -21.46 -27.04 5.24
CA GLN A 394 -22.35 -28.00 4.57
C GLN A 394 -22.02 -29.46 4.95
N GLY A 395 -20.90 -29.71 5.63
CA GLY A 395 -20.54 -31.03 6.16
C GLY A 395 -19.45 -31.76 5.38
N ASP A 396 -19.00 -31.22 4.24
CA ASP A 396 -17.97 -31.83 3.38
C ASP A 396 -16.57 -31.87 4.03
N PHE A 397 -16.34 -31.03 5.05
CA PHE A 397 -15.05 -30.85 5.71
C PHE A 397 -15.19 -30.88 7.25
N PRO A 398 -15.61 -32.02 7.85
CA PRO A 398 -15.94 -32.10 9.28
C PRO A 398 -14.76 -31.83 10.21
N GLN A 399 -13.52 -31.97 9.73
CA GLN A 399 -12.30 -31.64 10.46
C GLN A 399 -12.08 -30.12 10.62
N TRP A 400 -12.73 -29.30 9.80
CA TRP A 400 -12.60 -27.85 9.85
C TRP A 400 -13.63 -27.23 10.78
N THR A 401 -13.16 -26.76 11.93
CA THR A 401 -13.96 -25.90 12.82
C THR A 401 -13.82 -24.43 12.42
N ILE A 402 -14.79 -23.60 12.82
CA ILE A 402 -14.70 -22.16 12.58
C ILE A 402 -13.46 -21.53 13.22
N ALA A 403 -13.04 -22.03 14.39
CA ALA A 403 -11.84 -21.57 15.08
C ALA A 403 -10.57 -21.94 14.29
N LEU A 404 -10.51 -23.16 13.75
CA LEU A 404 -9.40 -23.61 12.91
C LEU A 404 -9.31 -22.79 11.61
N LEU A 405 -10.45 -22.55 10.96
CA LEU A 405 -10.55 -21.70 9.78
C LEU A 405 -10.06 -20.27 10.07
N PHE A 406 -10.51 -19.68 11.17
CA PHE A 406 -10.13 -18.33 11.58
C PHE A 406 -8.62 -18.21 11.83
N ILE A 407 -8.03 -19.12 12.62
CA ILE A 407 -6.60 -19.07 12.98
C ILE A 407 -5.72 -19.28 11.75
N ASN A 408 -5.98 -20.33 10.96
CA ASN A 408 -5.21 -20.60 9.74
C ASN A 408 -5.40 -19.47 8.72
N GLY A 409 -6.63 -19.01 8.57
CA GLY A 409 -7.00 -17.88 7.72
C GLY A 409 -6.22 -16.62 8.04
N LEU A 410 -6.17 -16.25 9.31
CA LEU A 410 -5.44 -15.07 9.78
C LEU A 410 -3.94 -15.19 9.47
N ILE A 411 -3.33 -16.34 9.77
CA ILE A 411 -1.90 -16.58 9.53
C ILE A 411 -1.59 -16.49 8.04
N ILE A 412 -2.36 -17.18 7.21
CA ILE A 412 -2.18 -17.20 5.75
C ILE A 412 -2.42 -15.81 5.17
N THR A 413 -3.41 -15.07 5.66
CA THR A 413 -3.67 -13.69 5.23
C THR A 413 -2.50 -12.77 5.56
N LEU A 414 -1.90 -12.90 6.75
CA LEU A 414 -0.71 -12.12 7.12
C LEU A 414 0.47 -12.44 6.21
N ILE A 415 0.70 -13.72 5.91
CA ILE A 415 1.77 -14.15 4.99
C ILE A 415 1.47 -13.67 3.57
N ALA A 416 0.26 -13.86 3.07
CA ALA A 416 -0.18 -13.44 1.74
C ALA A 416 -0.12 -11.92 1.58
N SER A 417 -0.29 -11.15 2.65
CA SER A 417 -0.14 -9.68 2.63
C SER A 417 1.30 -9.19 2.40
N LEU A 418 2.28 -10.10 2.45
CA LEU A 418 3.66 -9.81 2.11
C LEU A 418 3.85 -10.05 0.60
N GLY A 419 4.23 -9.02 -0.15
CA GLY A 419 4.63 -9.21 -1.54
C GLY A 419 3.51 -9.13 -2.57
N ILE A 420 2.29 -8.71 -2.18
CA ILE A 420 1.25 -8.35 -3.15
C ILE A 420 1.69 -7.07 -3.84
N ALA A 421 1.87 -7.09 -5.16
CA ALA A 421 2.17 -5.89 -5.91
C ALA A 421 0.99 -4.90 -5.81
N GLY A 422 1.28 -3.62 -5.54
CA GLY A 422 0.29 -2.54 -5.45
C GLY A 422 -0.28 -2.09 -6.80
N VAL A 423 -0.64 -3.04 -7.68
CA VAL A 423 -1.21 -2.84 -9.02
C VAL A 423 -2.71 -3.19 -9.01
N PRO A 424 -3.52 -2.75 -10.00
CA PRO A 424 -4.93 -3.12 -10.08
C PRO A 424 -5.13 -4.64 -10.25
N GLY A 425 -6.28 -5.17 -9.82
CA GLY A 425 -6.66 -6.57 -10.06
C GLY A 425 -6.01 -7.57 -9.09
N THR A 426 -5.65 -7.11 -7.89
CA THR A 426 -5.01 -7.96 -6.86
C THR A 426 -5.95 -9.00 -6.26
N ALA A 427 -7.25 -8.95 -6.55
CA ALA A 427 -8.19 -9.92 -6.02
C ALA A 427 -7.88 -11.36 -6.44
N ALA A 428 -7.47 -11.58 -7.69
CA ALA A 428 -7.08 -12.90 -8.17
C ALA A 428 -5.92 -13.47 -7.34
N VAL A 429 -4.86 -12.68 -7.16
CA VAL A 429 -3.65 -13.07 -6.43
C VAL A 429 -3.97 -13.39 -4.96
N VAL A 430 -4.74 -12.52 -4.30
CA VAL A 430 -5.13 -12.73 -2.90
C VAL A 430 -6.01 -13.96 -2.76
N THR A 431 -7.00 -14.13 -3.64
CA THR A 431 -7.93 -15.28 -3.59
C THR A 431 -7.18 -16.59 -3.80
N ALA A 432 -6.29 -16.64 -4.79
CA ALA A 432 -5.45 -17.80 -5.06
C ALA A 432 -4.50 -18.11 -3.89
N GLY A 433 -3.84 -17.09 -3.33
CA GLY A 433 -2.90 -17.27 -2.22
C GLY A 433 -3.59 -17.73 -0.94
N VAL A 434 -4.75 -17.16 -0.60
CA VAL A 434 -5.49 -17.49 0.62
C VAL A 434 -6.12 -18.88 0.53
N LEU A 435 -6.86 -19.18 -0.56
CA LEU A 435 -7.47 -20.49 -0.74
C LEU A 435 -6.42 -21.59 -0.92
N GLY A 436 -5.36 -21.32 -1.69
CA GLY A 436 -4.23 -22.21 -1.86
C GLY A 436 -3.53 -22.54 -0.55
N GLY A 437 -3.21 -21.52 0.25
CA GLY A 437 -2.58 -21.70 1.55
C GLY A 437 -3.44 -22.51 2.54
N LEU A 438 -4.77 -22.42 2.45
CA LEU A 438 -5.70 -23.18 3.28
C LEU A 438 -5.97 -24.59 2.74
N GLY A 439 -5.50 -24.93 1.54
CA GLY A 439 -5.78 -26.20 0.88
C GLY A 439 -7.14 -26.27 0.16
N PHE A 440 -7.81 -25.14 -0.02
CA PHE A 440 -9.10 -25.00 -0.71
C PHE A 440 -8.96 -24.39 -2.12
N GLY A 441 -7.79 -24.52 -2.74
CA GLY A 441 -7.50 -23.93 -4.05
C GLY A 441 -8.43 -24.38 -5.18
N GLY A 442 -9.04 -25.57 -5.08
CA GLY A 442 -10.05 -26.03 -6.04
C GLY A 442 -11.31 -25.15 -6.11
N TYR A 443 -11.57 -24.34 -5.07
CA TYR A 443 -12.69 -23.39 -5.04
C TYR A 443 -12.31 -22.00 -5.57
N TYR A 444 -11.10 -21.82 -6.10
CA TYR A 444 -10.65 -20.53 -6.62
C TYR A 444 -11.58 -19.97 -7.70
N ALA A 445 -11.92 -20.78 -8.71
CA ALA A 445 -12.72 -20.31 -9.85
C ALA A 445 -14.13 -19.88 -9.41
N SER A 446 -14.80 -20.68 -8.57
CA SER A 446 -16.14 -20.40 -8.08
C SER A 446 -16.18 -19.19 -7.12
N VAL A 447 -15.20 -19.04 -6.23
CA VAL A 447 -15.09 -17.86 -5.35
C VAL A 447 -14.72 -16.60 -6.13
N TYR A 448 -13.70 -16.67 -6.98
CA TYR A 448 -13.23 -15.54 -7.78
C TYR A 448 -14.28 -15.14 -8.82
N GLY A 449 -15.10 -16.04 -9.35
CA GLY A 449 -16.20 -15.70 -10.25
C GLY A 449 -17.21 -14.74 -9.60
N ILE A 450 -17.47 -14.91 -8.30
CA ILE A 450 -18.42 -14.06 -7.55
C ILE A 450 -17.77 -12.73 -7.14
N ILE A 451 -16.59 -12.78 -6.51
CA ILE A 451 -15.89 -11.57 -6.03
C ILE A 451 -15.35 -10.76 -7.21
N GLY A 452 -14.82 -11.44 -8.22
CA GLY A 452 -14.27 -10.90 -9.46
C GLY A 452 -15.28 -10.08 -10.25
N ALA A 453 -16.56 -10.48 -10.22
CA ALA A 453 -17.65 -9.76 -10.89
C ALA A 453 -17.83 -8.31 -10.41
N LEU A 454 -17.40 -8.01 -9.17
CA LEU A 454 -17.44 -6.65 -8.60
C LEU A 454 -16.05 -6.11 -8.27
N ASP A 455 -14.98 -6.76 -8.77
CA ASP A 455 -13.61 -6.44 -8.38
C ASP A 455 -13.28 -4.98 -8.65
N GLY A 456 -13.71 -4.45 -9.79
CA GLY A 456 -13.50 -3.04 -10.13
C GLY A 456 -14.08 -2.09 -9.08
N LEU A 457 -15.31 -2.31 -8.61
CA LEU A 457 -15.88 -1.47 -7.55
C LEU A 457 -15.22 -1.73 -6.20
N PHE A 458 -14.90 -2.98 -5.87
CA PHE A 458 -14.32 -3.32 -4.57
C PHE A 458 -12.85 -2.89 -4.43
N ASP A 459 -12.07 -2.92 -5.51
CA ASP A 459 -10.65 -2.55 -5.54
C ASP A 459 -10.42 -1.07 -5.24
N MET A 460 -11.38 -0.21 -5.61
CA MET A 460 -11.37 1.22 -5.27
C MET A 460 -11.27 1.42 -3.76
N GLY A 461 -12.21 0.83 -3.01
CA GLY A 461 -12.22 0.92 -1.56
C GLY A 461 -11.00 0.25 -0.90
N ARG A 462 -10.62 -0.95 -1.35
CA ARG A 462 -9.45 -1.67 -0.82
C ARG A 462 -8.16 -0.88 -1.01
N THR A 463 -7.93 -0.33 -2.19
CA THR A 463 -6.75 0.49 -2.50
C THR A 463 -6.72 1.77 -1.65
N ALA A 464 -7.86 2.45 -1.50
CA ALA A 464 -7.95 3.65 -0.64
C ALA A 464 -7.57 3.35 0.82
N VAL A 465 -8.06 2.23 1.36
CA VAL A 465 -7.74 1.77 2.73
C VAL A 465 -6.26 1.38 2.85
N ASN A 466 -5.68 0.71 1.85
CA ASN A 466 -4.25 0.37 1.86
C ASN A 466 -3.37 1.63 1.92
N ILE A 467 -3.64 2.62 1.07
CA ILE A 467 -2.91 3.89 1.06
C ILE A 467 -3.09 4.64 2.37
N SER A 468 -4.31 4.65 2.91
CA SER A 468 -4.57 5.19 4.25
C SER A 468 -3.75 4.49 5.31
N GLY A 469 -3.59 3.16 5.25
CA GLY A 469 -2.77 2.37 6.17
C GLY A 469 -1.29 2.73 6.07
N GLY A 470 -0.77 2.91 4.85
CA GLY A 470 0.60 3.37 4.61
C GLY A 470 0.89 4.76 5.18
N LEU A 471 0.01 5.71 4.89
CA LEU A 471 0.10 7.07 5.42
C LEU A 471 -0.03 7.09 6.95
N GLN A 472 -0.93 6.27 7.51
CA GLN A 472 -1.16 6.14 8.95
C GLN A 472 0.07 5.57 9.64
N ALA A 473 0.61 4.44 9.17
CA ALA A 473 1.78 3.80 9.76
C ALA A 473 2.99 4.73 9.73
N THR A 474 3.21 5.40 8.60
CA THR A 474 4.27 6.40 8.44
C THR A 474 4.11 7.55 9.44
N SER A 475 2.90 8.09 9.59
CA SER A 475 2.62 9.20 10.51
C SER A 475 2.79 8.80 11.98
N ILE A 476 2.37 7.59 12.35
CA ILE A 476 2.55 7.06 13.71
C ILE A 476 4.03 6.84 14.03
N VAL A 477 4.81 6.26 13.12
CA VAL A 477 6.25 6.06 13.34
C VAL A 477 6.97 7.40 13.40
N ALA A 478 6.60 8.37 12.55
CA ALA A 478 7.14 9.73 12.61
C ALA A 478 6.88 10.36 13.98
N ARG A 479 5.64 10.29 14.45
CA ARG A 479 5.22 10.75 15.78
C ARG A 479 6.02 10.09 16.91
N GLN A 480 6.20 8.78 16.85
CA GLN A 480 6.95 8.03 17.87
C GLN A 480 8.42 8.43 17.95
N ASN A 481 8.98 9.02 16.89
CA ASN A 481 10.38 9.40 16.78
C ASN A 481 10.61 10.93 16.80
N ASP A 482 9.57 11.73 17.09
CA ASP A 482 9.61 13.21 17.03
C ASP A 482 9.99 13.75 15.63
N MET A 483 9.55 13.06 14.56
CA MET A 483 9.87 13.36 13.15
C MET A 483 8.64 13.86 12.36
N ILE A 484 7.72 14.53 13.06
CA ILE A 484 6.52 15.18 12.51
C ILE A 484 6.40 16.59 13.12
N ASP A 485 6.24 17.62 12.29
CA ASP A 485 6.21 19.03 12.73
C ASP A 485 4.81 19.46 13.21
N ASP A 486 4.56 19.33 14.52
CA ASP A 486 3.25 19.65 15.13
C ASP A 486 2.81 21.10 15.00
N ASP A 487 3.78 22.01 15.06
CA ASP A 487 3.58 23.44 15.18
C ASP A 487 3.00 24.01 13.89
N LYS A 488 3.47 23.52 12.75
CA LYS A 488 2.91 23.86 11.43
C LYS A 488 1.61 23.13 11.11
N LEU A 489 1.32 22.04 11.82
CA LEU A 489 0.17 21.18 11.52
C LEU A 489 -1.06 21.46 12.39
N ASN A 490 -0.99 22.42 13.33
CA ASN A 490 -2.02 22.69 14.35
C ASN A 490 -2.42 21.44 15.15
N LEU A 491 -1.47 20.52 15.36
CA LEU A 491 -1.72 19.28 16.11
C LEU A 491 -1.69 19.48 17.64
N LYS A 492 -1.65 20.72 18.13
CA LYS A 492 -1.43 21.06 19.56
C LYS A 492 -2.66 20.89 20.46
N ASN A 493 -3.87 20.86 19.91
CA ASN A 493 -5.09 20.78 20.72
C ASN A 493 -5.47 19.31 20.98
N TYR A 494 -4.89 18.73 22.03
CA TYR A 494 -5.19 17.37 22.50
C TYR A 494 -5.79 17.35 23.91
N PRO A 495 -7.01 16.79 24.08
CA PRO A 495 -7.63 16.70 25.41
C PRO A 495 -7.13 15.54 26.28
N PHE A 496 -6.32 14.62 25.75
CA PHE A 496 -5.82 13.45 26.49
C PHE A 496 -4.29 13.32 26.45
N LYS A 497 -3.68 12.82 27.54
CA LYS A 497 -2.27 12.38 27.55
C LYS A 497 -2.13 11.19 26.57
N PRO A 498 -1.49 11.33 25.40
CA PRO A 498 -1.48 10.27 24.39
C PRO A 498 -0.62 9.08 24.85
N LEU A 499 -0.88 7.87 24.32
CA LEU A 499 -0.03 6.69 24.53
C LEU A 499 1.45 6.96 24.22
N TYR A 500 1.73 7.94 23.36
CA TYR A 500 3.07 8.44 23.06
C TYR A 500 3.85 8.92 24.30
N LEU A 501 3.21 9.59 25.26
CA LEU A 501 3.89 10.03 26.50
C LEU A 501 4.26 8.85 27.41
N LEU A 502 3.43 7.81 27.43
CA LEU A 502 3.76 6.55 28.10
C LEU A 502 4.93 5.87 27.38
N ASN A 503 4.88 5.73 26.06
CA ASN A 503 5.95 5.10 25.29
C ASN A 503 7.28 5.88 25.38
N LYS A 504 7.26 7.22 25.37
CA LYS A 504 8.43 8.08 25.58
C LYS A 504 9.03 7.91 26.98
N LYS A 505 8.18 7.79 28.01
CA LYS A 505 8.61 7.54 29.40
C LYS A 505 9.23 6.14 29.56
N TYR A 506 8.61 5.11 28.99
CA TYR A 506 9.13 3.74 29.01
C TYR A 506 10.39 3.59 28.14
N GLY A 507 10.43 4.21 26.96
CA GLY A 507 11.57 4.25 26.05
C GLY A 507 12.81 4.88 26.68
N LYS A 508 12.68 6.07 27.28
CA LYS A 508 13.76 6.70 28.07
C LYS A 508 14.23 5.79 29.21
N LYS A 509 13.32 5.07 29.87
CA LYS A 509 13.66 4.12 30.95
C LYS A 509 14.45 2.92 30.42
N ILE A 510 14.12 2.41 29.23
CA ILE A 510 14.83 1.32 28.57
C ILE A 510 16.22 1.77 28.09
N GLU A 511 16.34 2.94 27.44
CA GLU A 511 17.64 3.47 27.02
C GLU A 511 18.56 3.72 28.21
N LYS A 512 18.02 4.27 29.30
CA LYS A 512 18.76 4.47 30.54
C LYS A 512 19.23 3.15 31.15
N ARG A 513 18.40 2.10 31.09
CA ARG A 513 18.81 0.74 31.48
C ARG A 513 19.91 0.18 30.57
N LYS A 514 19.81 0.37 29.25
CA LYS A 514 20.83 -0.06 28.28
C LYS A 514 22.15 0.68 28.48
N ALA A 515 22.13 2.01 28.64
CA ALA A 515 23.32 2.82 28.92
C ALA A 515 23.99 2.39 30.22
N LYS A 516 23.19 2.20 31.28
CA LYS A 516 23.66 1.69 32.58
C LYS A 516 24.28 0.31 32.48
N GLN A 517 23.68 -0.60 31.71
CA GLN A 517 24.23 -1.93 31.47
C GLN A 517 25.53 -1.88 30.66
N LYS A 518 25.60 -1.01 29.65
CA LYS A 518 26.82 -0.76 28.86
C LYS A 518 27.96 -0.26 29.75
N SER A 519 27.73 0.76 30.59
CA SER A 519 28.74 1.25 31.53
C SER A 519 29.22 0.18 32.51
N ILE A 520 28.35 -0.71 32.98
CA ILE A 520 28.74 -1.84 33.84
C ILE A 520 29.63 -2.83 33.07
N ASN A 521 29.30 -3.12 31.81
CA ASN A 521 30.07 -4.04 30.98
C ASN A 521 31.45 -3.45 30.64
N ASP A 522 31.52 -2.16 30.28
CA ASP A 522 32.77 -1.46 30.01
C ASP A 522 33.70 -1.47 31.24
N LEU A 523 33.15 -1.20 32.44
CA LEU A 523 33.89 -1.28 33.70
C LEU A 523 34.41 -2.69 34.01
N ARG A 524 33.60 -3.72 33.74
CA ARG A 524 34.02 -5.12 33.92
C ARG A 524 35.19 -5.45 33.01
N SER A 525 35.12 -5.05 31.74
CA SER A 525 36.20 -5.24 30.78
C SER A 525 37.48 -4.53 31.22
N GLU A 526 37.39 -3.26 31.63
CA GLU A 526 38.52 -2.48 32.13
C GLU A 526 39.20 -3.15 33.33
N TYR A 527 38.42 -3.54 34.34
CA TYR A 527 38.97 -4.20 35.53
C TYR A 527 39.48 -5.61 35.26
N GLN A 528 38.91 -6.31 34.27
CA GLN A 528 39.41 -7.62 33.86
C GLN A 528 40.80 -7.52 33.23
N VAL A 529 41.06 -6.47 32.43
CA VAL A 529 42.40 -6.18 31.89
C VAL A 529 43.39 -5.95 33.03
N LYS A 530 43.07 -5.06 33.99
CA LYS A 530 43.93 -4.79 35.15
C LYS A 530 44.22 -6.04 35.99
N ILE A 531 43.22 -6.89 36.20
CA ILE A 531 43.38 -8.15 36.93
C ILE A 531 44.29 -9.11 36.16
N ASN A 532 44.15 -9.19 34.83
CA ASN A 532 44.99 -10.04 33.99
C ASN A 532 46.46 -9.56 33.98
N GLU A 533 46.70 -8.24 33.93
CA GLU A 533 48.04 -7.66 34.04
C GLU A 533 48.73 -8.03 35.37
N ILE A 534 48.02 -7.94 36.50
CA ILE A 534 48.58 -8.30 37.81
C ILE A 534 48.86 -9.79 37.92
N LYS A 535 48.00 -10.64 37.34
CA LYS A 535 48.23 -12.10 37.31
C LYS A 535 49.56 -12.46 36.64
N LEU A 536 49.97 -11.70 35.61
CA LEU A 536 51.20 -11.93 34.85
C LEU A 536 52.48 -11.48 35.60
N LYS A 537 52.42 -10.53 36.55
CA LYS A 537 53.60 -9.92 37.20
C LYS A 537 54.16 -10.70 38.39
N ASN A 538 55.21 -11.52 38.30
CA ASN A 538 55.74 -12.30 39.46
C ASN A 538 55.94 -11.46 40.77
N ASN A 539 54.99 -11.54 41.71
CA ASN A 539 54.90 -10.70 42.91
C ASN A 539 54.12 -11.46 44.01
N GLU A 540 54.61 -11.48 45.24
CA GLU A 540 54.00 -12.16 46.40
C GLU A 540 52.66 -11.54 46.82
N HIS A 541 52.41 -10.26 46.48
CA HIS A 541 51.20 -9.53 46.89
C HIS A 541 50.04 -9.55 45.87
N LYS A 542 50.16 -10.27 44.74
CA LYS A 542 49.13 -10.36 43.68
C LYS A 542 47.73 -10.63 44.20
N THR A 543 47.60 -11.56 45.15
CA THR A 543 46.32 -12.02 45.67
C THR A 543 45.57 -10.92 46.42
N VAL A 544 46.30 -10.07 47.16
CA VAL A 544 45.76 -8.93 47.89
C VAL A 544 45.33 -7.82 46.92
N GLU A 545 46.14 -7.56 45.90
CA GLU A 545 45.90 -6.52 44.90
C GLU A 545 44.67 -6.85 44.03
N ILE A 546 44.52 -8.12 43.61
CA ILE A 546 43.34 -8.61 42.89
C ILE A 546 42.08 -8.52 43.77
N LYS A 547 42.17 -8.86 45.06
CA LYS A 547 41.04 -8.69 46.00
C LYS A 547 40.62 -7.22 46.10
N LYS A 548 41.57 -6.29 46.18
CA LYS A 548 41.32 -4.84 46.23
C LYS A 548 40.62 -4.35 44.96
N LEU A 549 41.08 -4.75 43.78
CA LEU A 549 40.43 -4.41 42.50
C LEU A 549 39.03 -4.98 42.36
N LYS A 550 38.81 -6.23 42.78
CA LYS A 550 37.46 -6.84 42.77
C LYS A 550 36.49 -6.12 43.71
N LEU A 551 36.97 -5.68 44.87
CA LEU A 551 36.18 -4.89 45.82
C LEU A 551 35.84 -3.51 45.24
N GLU A 552 36.82 -2.85 44.63
CA GLU A 552 36.63 -1.54 43.99
C GLU A 552 35.65 -1.61 42.82
N LEU A 553 35.76 -2.65 41.97
CA LEU A 553 34.80 -2.93 40.90
C LEU A 553 33.38 -3.13 41.44
N ARG A 554 33.22 -3.92 42.52
CA ARG A 554 31.92 -4.12 43.18
C ARG A 554 31.33 -2.79 43.66
N ASN A 555 32.14 -1.94 44.27
CA ASN A 555 31.70 -0.63 44.76
C ASN A 555 31.28 0.30 43.61
N LYS A 556 32.08 0.40 42.55
CA LYS A 556 31.75 1.21 41.36
C LYS A 556 30.48 0.71 40.65
N ILE A 557 30.30 -0.60 40.52
CA ILE A 557 29.05 -1.18 40.00
C ILE A 557 27.85 -0.86 40.91
N LYS A 558 28.04 -0.91 42.24
CA LYS A 558 26.99 -0.59 43.21
C LYS A 558 26.53 0.87 43.04
N VAL A 559 27.47 1.81 42.91
CA VAL A 559 27.18 3.24 42.65
C VAL A 559 26.40 3.43 41.34
N ILE A 560 26.80 2.77 40.26
CA ILE A 560 26.07 2.83 38.99
C ILE A 560 24.65 2.27 39.15
N LYS A 561 24.49 1.18 39.92
CA LYS A 561 23.19 0.55 40.22
C LYS A 561 22.28 1.42 41.09
N THR A 562 22.81 2.15 42.06
CA THR A 562 22.03 2.97 43.00
C THR A 562 21.79 4.40 42.53
N ASN A 563 22.57 4.92 41.57
CA ASN A 563 22.35 6.27 41.05
C ASN A 563 20.96 6.41 40.40
N LYS A 564 20.05 7.08 41.11
CA LYS A 564 18.77 7.62 40.64
C LYS A 564 19.00 9.03 40.07
N LYS A 565 19.75 9.15 38.98
CA LYS A 565 19.51 10.28 38.07
C LYS A 565 18.42 9.88 37.12
#